data_AF-A0A350P598-F1
#
_entry.id   AF-A0A350P598-F1
#
_cell.length_a   1.000
_cell.length_b   1.000
_cell.length_c   1.000
_cell.angle_alpha   90.00
_cell.angle_beta   90.00
_cell.angle_gamma   90.00
#
_symmetry.space_group_name_H-M   'P 1'
#
loop_
_entity.id
_entity.type
_entity.pdbx_description
1 polymer ?
#
loop_
_entity_poly.entity_id
_entity_poly.type
_entity_poly.pdbx_seq_one_letter_code
_entity_poly.pdbx_strand_id
1 'polypeptide(L)'
;MSNPHFRLGVIVNPFAGIGGALALKGSDGAQVREKALAMGAEKKANEKMAKALSILDALSGKFTVVTAQGEMGESVCLALGLPHEVIYSPSCTQTEGEDSEKAAQAM
;
A
#
# COMPACT_ATOMS: atom_id res chain seq x y z
N MET A 1 29.98 -16.97 -2.74
CA MET A 1 28.66 -17.32 -2.17
C MET A 1 27.75 -16.14 -2.42
N SER A 2 26.70 -16.29 -3.23
CA SER A 2 25.70 -15.24 -3.44
C SER A 2 24.98 -15.00 -2.12
N ASN A 3 25.09 -13.79 -1.58
CA ASN A 3 24.35 -13.39 -0.39
C ASN A 3 22.85 -13.50 -0.71
N PRO A 4 22.01 -14.13 0.13
CA PRO A 4 20.59 -14.21 -0.14
C PRO A 4 20.03 -12.78 -0.21
N HIS A 5 19.43 -12.44 -1.35
CA HIS A 5 18.81 -11.14 -1.55
C HIS A 5 17.52 -11.07 -0.74
N PHE A 6 17.40 -10.08 0.16
CA PHE A 6 16.23 -9.99 1.03
C PHE A 6 14.99 -9.56 0.24
N ARG A 7 13.86 -10.23 0.44
CA ARG A 7 12.57 -9.86 -0.16
C ARG A 7 11.68 -9.25 0.92
N LEU A 8 11.29 -8.00 0.75
CA LEU A 8 10.40 -7.29 1.67
C LEU A 8 8.98 -7.23 1.09
N GLY A 9 8.03 -7.93 1.70
CA GLY A 9 6.62 -7.82 1.32
C GLY A 9 6.00 -6.50 1.80
N VAL A 10 5.40 -5.73 0.90
CA VAL A 10 4.69 -4.48 1.21
C VAL A 10 3.30 -4.48 0.58
N ILE A 11 2.27 -4.29 1.41
CA ILE A 11 0.88 -4.09 0.97
C ILE A 11 0.36 -2.82 1.63
N VAL A 12 -0.21 -1.94 0.82
CA VAL A 12 -0.92 -0.75 1.27
C VAL A 12 -2.40 -0.96 0.97
N ASN A 13 -3.26 -0.83 1.97
CA ASN A 13 -4.68 -0.62 1.72
C ASN A 13 -4.90 0.89 1.52
N PRO A 14 -5.25 1.37 0.30
CA PRO A 14 -5.33 2.81 0.01
C PRO A 14 -6.33 3.56 0.90
N PHE A 15 -7.35 2.86 1.42
CA PHE A 15 -8.43 3.42 2.23
C PHE A 15 -8.21 3.27 3.74
N ALA A 16 -7.08 2.69 4.17
CA ALA A 16 -6.80 2.47 5.58
C ALA A 16 -6.83 3.79 6.37
N GLY A 17 -7.69 3.84 7.39
CA GLY A 17 -7.80 4.97 8.30
C GLY A 17 -8.63 6.16 7.78
N ILE A 18 -9.31 6.04 6.63
CA ILE A 18 -10.10 7.15 6.05
C ILE A 18 -11.30 7.54 6.93
N GLY A 19 -11.98 6.58 7.57
CA GLY A 19 -13.14 6.85 8.42
C GLY A 19 -12.78 7.44 9.80
N GLY A 20 -11.58 7.11 10.31
CA GLY A 20 -11.10 7.65 11.58
C GLY A 20 -10.88 9.16 11.55
N ALA A 21 -10.53 9.73 10.40
CA ALA A 21 -10.35 11.17 10.22
C ALA A 21 -11.65 11.99 10.42
N LEU A 22 -12.81 11.34 10.30
CA LEU A 22 -14.13 11.98 10.38
C LEU A 22 -14.96 11.52 11.57
N ALA A 23 -14.31 10.90 12.57
CA ALA A 23 -14.97 10.27 13.72
C ALA A 23 -16.06 9.25 13.33
N LEU A 24 -15.96 8.66 12.12
CA LEU A 24 -16.80 7.54 11.72
C LEU A 24 -16.27 6.28 12.42
N LYS A 25 -17.16 5.38 12.84
CA LYS A 25 -16.78 4.09 13.44
C LYS A 25 -16.16 3.21 12.37
N GLY A 26 -14.83 3.27 12.24
CA GLY A 26 -14.06 2.47 11.29
C GLY A 26 -14.05 3.05 9.86
N SER A 27 -13.29 2.40 8.97
CA SER A 27 -13.23 2.69 7.52
C SER A 27 -13.93 1.62 6.68
N ASP A 28 -14.60 0.68 7.33
CA ASP A 28 -15.09 -0.54 6.70
C ASP A 28 -16.47 -0.32 6.07
N GLY A 29 -16.60 -0.79 4.83
CA GLY A 29 -17.80 -0.66 4.02
C GLY A 29 -17.75 0.48 2.99
N ALA A 30 -18.28 0.21 1.80
CA ALA A 30 -18.28 1.14 0.68
C ALA A 30 -18.93 2.50 1.03
N GLN A 31 -20.02 2.48 1.80
CA GLN A 31 -20.75 3.69 2.21
C GLN A 31 -19.91 4.62 3.11
N VAL A 32 -19.09 4.05 4.02
CA VAL A 32 -18.24 4.85 4.91
C VAL A 32 -17.14 5.53 4.12
N ARG A 33 -16.54 4.83 3.16
CA ARG A 33 -15.50 5.40 2.28
C ARG A 33 -16.06 6.46 1.35
N GLU A 34 -17.18 6.20 0.70
CA GLU A 34 -17.83 7.16 -0.19
C GLU A 34 -18.22 8.43 0.57
N LYS A 35 -18.83 8.28 1.76
CA LYS A 35 -19.13 9.42 2.63
C LYS A 35 -17.87 10.17 3.06
N ALA A 36 -16.81 9.46 3.42
CA ALA A 36 -15.57 10.09 3.84
C ALA A 36 -14.92 10.88 2.71
N LEU A 37 -14.86 10.32 1.51
CA LEU A 37 -14.35 11.00 0.31
C LEU A 37 -15.21 12.23 -0.03
N ALA A 38 -16.54 12.11 0.02
CA ALA A 38 -17.46 13.23 -0.20
C ALA A 38 -17.29 14.35 0.84
N MET A 39 -16.82 14.03 2.04
CA MET A 39 -16.48 14.97 3.10
C MET A 39 -15.05 15.53 2.97
N GLY A 40 -14.32 15.19 1.90
CA GLY A 40 -12.96 15.66 1.64
C GLY A 40 -11.86 14.88 2.38
N ALA A 41 -12.13 13.65 2.83
CA ALA A 41 -11.09 12.82 3.44
C ALA A 41 -10.03 12.41 2.41
N GLU A 42 -8.76 12.58 2.80
CA GLU A 42 -7.60 12.23 1.97
C GLU A 42 -7.10 10.80 2.27
N LYS A 43 -6.64 10.11 1.23
CA LYS A 43 -6.01 8.79 1.32
C LYS A 43 -4.57 8.90 1.84
N LYS A 44 -4.40 8.92 3.16
CA LYS A 44 -3.09 9.10 3.83
C LYS A 44 -2.25 7.83 3.96
N ALA A 45 -2.74 6.68 3.49
CA ALA A 45 -2.06 5.39 3.64
C ALA A 45 -0.72 5.37 2.89
N ASN A 46 -0.70 5.81 1.63
CA ASN A 46 0.51 5.86 0.81
C ASN A 46 1.57 6.83 1.37
N GLU A 47 1.16 7.99 1.88
CA GLU A 47 2.08 8.94 2.52
C GLU A 47 2.75 8.35 3.77
N LYS A 48 1.99 7.62 4.60
CA LYS A 48 2.53 6.94 5.79
C LYS A 48 3.50 5.83 5.39
N MET A 49 3.18 5.05 4.36
CA MET A 49 4.06 4.02 3.86
C MET A 49 5.34 4.61 3.26
N ALA A 50 5.25 5.70 2.51
CA ALA A 50 6.42 6.39 1.97
C ALA A 50 7.38 6.83 3.07
N LYS A 51 6.86 7.41 4.17
CA LYS A 51 7.67 7.76 5.35
C LYS A 51 8.31 6.55 6.03
N ALA A 52 7.62 5.41 6.06
CA ALA A 52 8.14 4.18 6.64
C ALA A 52 9.26 3.59 5.76
N LEU A 53 9.09 3.59 4.44
CA LEU A 53 10.06 3.01 3.51
C LEU A 53 11.25 3.94 3.22
N SER A 54 11.11 5.26 3.38
CA SER A 54 12.21 6.20 3.14
C SER A 54 13.42 5.96 4.04
N ILE A 55 13.24 5.36 5.23
CA ILE A 55 14.36 5.02 6.12
C ILE A 55 15.21 3.86 5.58
N LEU A 56 14.66 3.07 4.64
CA LEU A 56 15.33 1.92 4.03
C LEU A 56 16.22 2.31 2.85
N ASP A 57 16.26 3.59 2.47
CA ASP A 57 17.13 4.09 1.40
C ASP A 57 18.60 3.74 1.64
N ALA A 58 19.06 3.83 2.90
CA ALA A 58 20.41 3.41 3.32
C ALA A 58 20.71 1.91 3.09
N LEU A 59 19.68 1.10 2.84
CA LEU A 59 19.77 -0.33 2.56
C LEU A 59 19.50 -0.64 1.07
N SER A 60 19.41 0.38 0.22
CA SER A 60 19.20 0.22 -1.22
C SER A 60 20.19 -0.77 -1.84
N GLY A 61 19.70 -1.63 -2.73
CA GLY A 61 20.47 -2.70 -3.37
C GLY A 61 20.69 -3.98 -2.52
N LYS A 62 20.26 -4.00 -1.26
CA LYS A 62 20.32 -5.21 -0.39
C LYS A 62 19.01 -5.96 -0.30
N PHE A 63 17.95 -5.39 -0.85
CA PHE A 63 16.61 -5.98 -0.86
C PHE A 63 15.85 -5.63 -2.14
N THR A 64 14.80 -6.39 -2.41
CA THR A 64 13.75 -6.06 -3.39
C THR A 64 12.42 -6.05 -2.66
N VAL A 65 11.60 -5.03 -2.93
CA VAL A 65 10.23 -4.97 -2.44
C VAL A 65 9.34 -5.86 -3.32
N VAL A 66 8.47 -6.63 -2.70
CA VAL A 66 7.43 -7.39 -3.40
C VAL A 66 6.10 -6.77 -3.01
N THR A 67 5.31 -6.33 -3.98
CA THR A 67 4.13 -5.48 -3.70
C THR A 67 2.99 -5.68 -4.71
N ALA A 68 1.91 -4.93 -4.51
CA ALA A 68 0.73 -4.90 -5.36
C ALA A 68 0.67 -3.61 -6.19
N GLN A 69 0.02 -3.69 -7.36
CA GLN A 69 -0.05 -2.63 -8.35
C GLN A 69 -0.72 -1.35 -7.82
N GLY A 70 -0.33 -0.21 -8.37
CA GLY A 70 -0.97 1.08 -8.15
C GLY A 70 -0.82 1.60 -6.72
N GLU A 71 -1.93 2.12 -6.16
CA GLU A 71 -1.95 2.67 -4.80
C GLU A 71 -1.78 1.60 -3.71
N MET A 72 -1.75 0.31 -4.08
CA MET A 72 -1.55 -0.80 -3.15
C MET A 72 -0.08 -1.03 -2.76
N GLY A 73 0.85 -0.25 -3.30
CA GLY A 73 2.24 -0.19 -2.84
C GLY A 73 3.25 0.11 -3.94
N GLU A 74 2.96 -0.27 -5.19
CA GLU A 74 3.79 0.07 -6.37
C GLU A 74 4.06 1.57 -6.47
N SER A 75 3.03 2.41 -6.28
CA SER A 75 3.16 3.87 -6.36
C SER A 75 4.17 4.43 -5.35
N VAL A 76 4.23 3.84 -4.15
CA VAL A 76 5.21 4.24 -3.12
C VAL A 76 6.62 3.82 -3.54
N CYS A 77 6.76 2.62 -4.08
CA CYS A 77 8.06 2.11 -4.54
C CYS A 77 8.59 2.96 -5.71
N LEU A 78 7.74 3.30 -6.67
CA LEU A 78 8.07 4.19 -7.79
C LEU A 78 8.47 5.59 -7.30
N ALA A 79 7.70 6.17 -6.38
CA ALA A 79 7.98 7.51 -5.85
C ALA A 79 9.32 7.58 -5.09
N LEU A 80 9.73 6.49 -4.45
CA LEU A 80 10.99 6.40 -3.70
C LEU A 80 12.14 5.80 -4.51
N GLY A 81 11.92 5.36 -5.75
CA GLY A 81 12.95 4.70 -6.57
C GLY A 81 13.42 3.34 -6.01
N LEU A 82 12.58 2.66 -5.22
CA LEU A 82 12.93 1.38 -4.61
C LEU A 82 12.80 0.24 -5.64
N PRO A 83 13.75 -0.71 -5.66
CA PRO A 83 13.65 -1.90 -6.50
C PRO A 83 12.44 -2.72 -6.05
N HIS A 84 11.52 -3.01 -6.97
CA HIS A 84 10.29 -3.73 -6.63
C HIS A 84 9.79 -4.66 -7.74
N GLU A 85 8.97 -5.62 -7.34
CA GLU A 85 8.23 -6.54 -8.18
C GLU A 85 6.75 -6.49 -7.82
N VAL A 86 5.89 -6.39 -8.83
CA VAL A 86 4.44 -6.42 -8.66
C VAL A 86 3.94 -7.85 -8.83
N ILE A 87 3.39 -8.43 -7.76
CA ILE A 87 2.90 -9.82 -7.71
C ILE A 87 1.37 -9.93 -7.74
N TYR A 88 0.68 -8.81 -7.55
CA TYR A 88 -0.77 -8.73 -7.58
C TYR A 88 -1.21 -7.46 -8.30
N SER A 89 -2.16 -7.60 -9.22
CA SER A 89 -2.79 -6.49 -9.93
C SER A 89 -4.30 -6.56 -9.69
N PRO A 90 -4.91 -5.57 -9.01
CA PRO A 90 -6.35 -5.52 -8.84
C PRO A 90 -7.03 -5.29 -10.20
N SER A 91 -8.23 -5.85 -10.38
CA SER A 91 -8.97 -5.74 -11.65
C SER A 91 -9.59 -4.36 -11.88
N CYS A 92 -9.70 -3.55 -10.82
CA CYS A 92 -10.32 -2.22 -10.82
C CYS A 92 -9.41 -1.20 -10.11
N THR A 93 -9.55 0.08 -10.47
CA THR A 93 -8.84 1.18 -9.79
C THR A 93 -9.28 1.34 -8.32
N GLN A 94 -10.57 1.13 -8.05
CA GLN A 94 -11.10 1.07 -6.68
C GLN A 94 -10.79 -0.31 -6.09
N THR A 95 -9.98 -0.34 -5.03
CA THR A 95 -9.61 -1.58 -4.34
C THR A 95 -10.41 -1.80 -3.07
N GLU A 96 -10.57 -3.06 -2.69
CA GLU A 96 -11.30 -3.52 -1.52
C GLU A 96 -10.40 -4.27 -0.53
N GLY A 97 -10.96 -4.63 0.64
CA GLY A 97 -10.25 -5.46 1.62
C GLY A 97 -9.79 -6.79 1.01
N GLU A 98 -10.62 -7.39 0.15
CA GLU A 98 -10.30 -8.63 -0.56
C GLU A 98 -9.05 -8.50 -1.44
N ASP A 99 -8.78 -7.33 -2.04
CA ASP A 99 -7.55 -7.12 -2.81
C ASP A 99 -6.32 -7.19 -1.90
N SER A 100 -6.41 -6.68 -0.67
CA SER A 100 -5.31 -6.77 0.31
C SER A 100 -5.06 -8.22 0.73
N GLU A 101 -6.12 -9.02 0.89
CA GLU A 101 -6.03 -10.44 1.20
C GLU A 101 -5.42 -11.24 0.05
N LYS A 102 -5.85 -10.98 -1.20
CA LYS A 102 -5.29 -11.62 -2.40
C LYS A 102 -3.83 -11.25 -2.61
N ALA A 103 -3.46 -9.98 -2.40
CA ALA A 103 -2.07 -9.54 -2.45
C ALA A 103 -1.21 -10.27 -1.40
N ALA A 104 -1.73 -10.48 -0.19
CA ALA A 104 -1.02 -11.23 0.86
C ALA A 104 -0.87 -12.72 0.52
N GLN A 105 -1.85 -13.33 -0.13
CA GLN A 105 -1.77 -14.72 -0.59
C GLN A 105 -0.74 -14.94 -1.72
N ALA A 106 -0.43 -13.88 -2.48
CA ALA A 106 0.52 -13.95 -3.60
C ALA A 106 1.99 -13.77 -3.17
N MET A 107 2.27 -13.41 -1.91
CA MET A 107 3.63 -13.16 -1.37
C MET A 107 4.38 -14.44 -1.00
#